data_AF-A0A6A6JSD4-F1
#
_entry.id   AF-A0A6A6JSD4-F1
#
_cell.length_a   1.000
_cell.length_b   1.000
_cell.length_c   1.000
_cell.angle_alpha   90.00
_cell.angle_beta   90.00
_cell.angle_gamma   90.00
#
_symmetry.space_group_name_H-M   'P 1'
#
loop_
_entity.id
_entity.type
_entity.pdbx_description
1 polymer ?
#
loop_
_entity_poly.entity_id
_entity_poly.type
_entity_poly.pdbx_seq_one_letter_code
_entity_poly.pdbx_strand_id
1 'polypeptide(L)'
;MAEDLLCHFYETKVVVDLRPPHTREEPKLTATERIRLWTTFRGVWDLIKKLPDEGGAEDATSAIGSLPARDAYLTWEIISFLLCCLSKPDLRDILRLQSGTEDFYDRVGGKAGIVPLLSSCGDRLRRLAEDPNSTYRGHSLPPKTPLGYFGIFDHWQEEYMEQFD
;
A
#
# COMPACT_ATOMS: atom_id res chain seq x y z
N MET A 1 14.95 -11.69 -5.71
CA MET A 1 14.67 -11.39 -4.28
C MET A 1 13.19 -11.07 -4.11
N ALA A 2 12.64 -10.95 -2.89
CA ALA A 2 11.21 -10.64 -2.68
C ALA A 2 10.79 -9.34 -3.40
N GLU A 3 11.67 -8.34 -3.43
CA GLU A 3 11.51 -7.08 -4.16
C GLU A 3 11.23 -7.27 -5.66
N ASP A 4 12.06 -8.06 -6.35
CA ASP A 4 11.90 -8.30 -7.79
C ASP A 4 10.57 -8.97 -8.11
N LEU A 5 10.15 -9.92 -7.26
CA LEU A 5 8.90 -10.65 -7.44
C LEU A 5 7.69 -9.73 -7.20
N LEU A 6 7.74 -8.92 -6.14
CA LEU A 6 6.72 -7.90 -5.85
C LEU A 6 6.59 -6.91 -7.01
N CYS A 7 7.72 -6.36 -7.49
CA CYS A 7 7.75 -5.44 -8.62
C CYS A 7 7.20 -6.09 -9.89
N HIS A 8 7.55 -7.34 -10.17
CA HIS A 8 7.05 -8.08 -11.32
C HIS A 8 5.52 -8.24 -11.27
N PHE A 9 4.96 -8.66 -10.13
CA PHE A 9 3.51 -8.76 -10.00
C PHE A 9 2.84 -7.41 -10.11
N TYR A 10 3.46 -6.37 -9.56
CA TYR A 10 2.91 -5.03 -9.65
C TYR A 10 2.87 -4.52 -11.10
N GLU A 11 3.95 -4.71 -11.86
CA GLU A 11 4.00 -4.40 -13.29
C GLU A 11 2.88 -5.14 -14.07
N THR A 12 2.73 -6.44 -13.82
CA THR A 12 1.82 -7.32 -14.58
C THR A 12 0.35 -7.28 -14.16
N LYS A 13 0.04 -6.78 -12.96
CA LYS A 13 -1.34 -6.68 -12.45
C LYS A 13 -1.87 -5.27 -12.40
N VAL A 14 -0.97 -4.29 -12.43
CA VAL A 14 -1.32 -2.93 -12.06
C VAL A 14 -0.80 -1.91 -13.07
N VAL A 15 0.47 -1.96 -13.43
CA VAL A 15 1.03 -1.04 -14.45
C VAL A 15 0.44 -1.32 -15.83
N VAL A 16 0.19 -2.60 -16.16
CA VAL A 16 -0.44 -3.00 -17.43
C VAL A 16 -1.85 -2.42 -17.61
N ASP A 17 -2.57 -2.18 -16.51
CA ASP A 17 -3.96 -1.72 -16.51
C ASP A 17 -4.08 -0.20 -16.26
N LEU A 18 -2.99 0.54 -16.45
CA LEU A 18 -2.98 2.00 -16.33
C LEU A 18 -3.88 2.66 -17.37
N ARG A 19 -4.72 3.59 -16.91
CA ARG A 19 -5.65 4.35 -17.74
C ARG A 19 -5.02 5.64 -18.25
N PRO A 20 -5.48 6.18 -19.39
CA PRO A 20 -5.03 7.48 -19.88
C PRO A 20 -5.16 8.58 -18.81
N PRO A 21 -4.22 9.55 -18.75
CA PRO A 21 -3.04 9.71 -19.61
C PRO A 21 -1.83 8.86 -19.18
N HIS A 22 -1.99 7.94 -18.23
CA HIS A 22 -0.89 7.22 -17.58
C HIS A 22 -0.49 5.90 -18.26
N THR A 23 -1.20 5.50 -19.32
CA THR A 23 -0.87 4.32 -20.11
C THR A 23 0.54 4.45 -20.69
N ARG A 24 1.29 3.35 -20.71
CA ARG A 24 2.68 3.29 -21.19
C ARG A 24 2.78 2.27 -22.33
N GLU A 25 3.67 2.53 -23.29
CA GLU A 25 4.00 1.54 -24.34
C GLU A 25 4.63 0.28 -23.73
N GLU A 26 5.52 0.47 -22.75
CA GLU A 26 6.08 -0.61 -21.93
C GLU A 26 5.52 -0.53 -20.50
N PRO A 27 4.77 -1.55 -20.03
CA PRO A 27 4.16 -1.55 -18.69
C PRO A 27 5.20 -1.90 -17.61
N LYS A 28 6.24 -1.08 -17.49
CA LYS A 28 7.33 -1.23 -16.52
C LYS A 28 7.33 -0.10 -15.50
N LEU A 29 7.74 -0.45 -14.28
CA LEU A 29 8.05 0.54 -13.26
C LEU A 29 9.39 1.20 -13.60
N THR A 30 9.45 2.52 -13.46
CA THR A 30 10.71 3.26 -13.45
C THR A 30 11.53 2.90 -12.20
N ALA A 31 12.83 3.20 -12.20
CA ALA A 31 13.69 2.95 -11.04
C ALA A 31 13.16 3.63 -9.76
N THR A 32 12.69 4.88 -9.86
CA THR A 32 12.11 5.62 -8.74
C THR A 32 10.82 4.98 -8.23
N GLU A 33 9.97 4.49 -9.12
CA GLU A 33 8.73 3.80 -8.72
C GLU A 33 9.01 2.48 -8.01
N ARG A 34 10.02 1.72 -8.47
CA ARG A 34 10.46 0.51 -7.78
C ARG A 34 10.93 0.81 -6.37
N ILE A 35 11.74 1.86 -6.17
CA ILE A 35 12.22 2.27 -4.85
C ILE A 35 11.06 2.67 -3.92
N ARG A 36 10.09 3.45 -4.44
CA ARG A 36 8.90 3.86 -3.67
C ARG A 36 8.02 2.68 -3.30
N LEU A 37 7.74 1.80 -4.27
CA LEU A 37 6.99 0.56 -4.08
C LEU A 37 7.63 -0.28 -2.97
N TRP A 38 8.93 -0.54 -3.10
CA TRP A 38 9.66 -1.38 -2.18
C TRP A 38 9.74 -0.78 -0.77
N THR A 39 9.98 0.53 -0.66
CA THR A 39 10.01 1.22 0.63
C THR A 39 8.67 1.15 1.34
N THR A 40 7.58 1.38 0.61
CA THR A 40 6.22 1.26 1.17
C THR A 40 5.93 -0.18 1.60
N PHE A 41 6.27 -1.16 0.75
CA PHE A 41 6.11 -2.57 1.09
C PHE A 41 6.90 -2.96 2.34
N ARG A 42 8.12 -2.46 2.54
CA ARG A 42 8.89 -2.70 3.78
C ARG A 42 8.16 -2.18 5.01
N GLY A 43 7.55 -0.99 4.93
CA GLY A 43 6.69 -0.47 6.00
C GLY A 43 5.48 -1.37 6.27
N VAL A 44 4.81 -1.85 5.22
CA VAL A 44 3.69 -2.81 5.36
C VAL A 44 4.16 -4.15 5.94
N TRP A 45 5.34 -4.62 5.52
CA TRP A 45 5.95 -5.83 6.05
C TRP A 45 6.20 -5.74 7.56
N ASP A 46 6.63 -4.58 8.06
CA ASP A 46 6.82 -4.35 9.49
C ASP A 46 5.52 -4.45 10.31
N LEU A 47 4.36 -4.26 9.67
CA LEU A 47 3.04 -4.52 10.26
C LEU A 47 2.68 -6.00 10.16
N ILE A 48 2.84 -6.61 8.98
CA ILE A 48 2.48 -8.01 8.73
C ILE A 48 3.31 -8.97 9.60
N LYS A 49 4.60 -8.69 9.81
CA LYS A 49 5.50 -9.54 10.60
C LYS A 49 5.10 -9.69 12.06
N LYS A 50 4.33 -8.74 12.60
CA LYS A 50 3.81 -8.78 13.98
C LYS A 50 2.57 -9.65 14.10
N LEU A 51 1.81 -9.86 13.03
CA LEU A 51 0.51 -10.55 13.09
C LEU A 51 0.54 -11.94 13.76
N PRO A 52 1.59 -12.77 13.61
CA PRO A 52 1.66 -14.07 14.29
C PRO A 52 1.91 -13.99 15.79
N ASP A 53 2.36 -12.84 16.30
CA ASP A 53 2.75 -12.66 17.70
C ASP A 53 1.53 -12.34 18.58
N GLU A 54 1.57 -12.73 19.86
CA GLU A 54 0.52 -12.39 20.82
C GLU A 54 0.40 -10.86 20.95
N GLY A 55 -0.81 -10.32 20.75
CA GLY A 55 -1.05 -8.87 20.72
C GLY A 55 -0.59 -8.16 19.43
N GLY A 56 0.09 -8.84 18.52
CA GLY A 56 0.70 -8.22 17.35
C GLY A 56 -0.30 -7.62 16.34
N ALA A 57 -1.52 -8.15 16.28
CA ALA A 57 -2.61 -7.55 15.50
C ALA A 57 -3.07 -6.20 16.07
N GLU A 58 -3.14 -6.07 17.40
CA GLU A 58 -3.48 -4.82 18.08
C GLU A 58 -2.35 -3.80 17.88
N ASP A 59 -1.09 -4.22 18.04
CA ASP A 59 0.08 -3.38 17.79
C ASP A 59 0.14 -2.87 16.34
N ALA A 60 -0.12 -3.73 15.37
CA ALA A 60 -0.13 -3.34 13.96
C ALA A 60 -1.28 -2.38 13.65
N THR A 61 -2.46 -2.60 14.22
CA THR A 61 -3.62 -1.71 14.07
C THR A 61 -3.37 -0.35 14.74
N SER A 62 -2.77 -0.33 15.92
CA SER A 62 -2.37 0.89 16.64
C SER A 62 -1.33 1.68 15.83
N ALA A 63 -0.32 1.01 15.27
CA ALA A 63 0.67 1.63 14.41
C ALA A 63 0.03 2.28 13.17
N ILE A 64 -0.92 1.59 12.51
CA ILE A 64 -1.72 2.19 11.43
C ILE A 64 -2.45 3.45 11.93
N GLY A 65 -2.98 3.43 13.15
CA GLY A 65 -3.61 4.55 13.85
C GLY A 65 -2.68 5.74 14.16
N SER A 66 -1.36 5.60 14.00
CA SER A 66 -0.38 6.70 14.15
C SER A 66 0.31 7.17 12.86
N LEU A 67 0.21 6.44 11.74
CA LEU A 67 0.79 6.83 10.44
C LEU A 67 0.36 8.22 9.93
N PRO A 68 1.23 9.03 9.31
CA PRO A 68 0.77 10.17 8.50
C PRO A 68 -0.30 9.76 7.47
N ALA A 69 -1.20 10.69 7.09
CA ALA A 69 -2.31 10.40 6.18
C ALA A 69 -1.85 9.79 4.85
N ARG A 70 -0.76 10.34 4.28
CA ARG A 70 -0.10 9.80 3.08
C ARG A 70 0.32 8.34 3.28
N ASP A 71 0.99 8.04 4.38
CA ASP A 71 1.52 6.70 4.66
C ASP A 71 0.40 5.70 4.95
N ALA A 72 -0.70 6.15 5.57
CA ALA A 72 -1.90 5.34 5.75
C ALA A 72 -2.54 4.96 4.40
N TYR A 73 -2.58 5.88 3.43
CA TYR A 73 -3.07 5.60 2.09
C TYR A 73 -2.15 4.64 1.32
N LEU A 74 -0.84 4.90 1.34
CA LEU A 74 0.13 4.01 0.68
C LEU A 74 0.12 2.60 1.28
N THR A 75 -0.04 2.50 2.61
CA THR A 75 -0.21 1.23 3.32
C THR A 75 -1.49 0.53 2.88
N TRP A 76 -2.61 1.26 2.79
CA TRP A 76 -3.88 0.74 2.29
C TRP A 76 -3.76 0.19 0.85
N GLU A 77 -3.07 0.90 -0.05
CA GLU A 77 -2.87 0.48 -1.43
C GLU A 77 -2.05 -0.80 -1.54
N ILE A 78 -0.92 -0.89 -0.81
CA ILE A 78 -0.09 -2.09 -0.80
C ILE A 78 -0.89 -3.28 -0.27
N ILE A 79 -1.57 -3.11 0.86
CA ILE A 79 -2.37 -4.21 1.44
C ILE A 79 -3.48 -4.62 0.48
N SER A 80 -4.15 -3.66 -0.15
CA SER A 80 -5.16 -3.93 -1.19
C SER A 80 -4.59 -4.71 -2.36
N PHE A 81 -3.41 -4.33 -2.85
CA PHE A 81 -2.72 -5.05 -3.92
C PHE A 81 -2.40 -6.49 -3.52
N LEU A 82 -1.81 -6.69 -2.33
CA LEU A 82 -1.48 -8.04 -1.82
C LEU A 82 -2.72 -8.92 -1.69
N LEU A 83 -3.85 -8.35 -1.23
CA LEU A 83 -5.08 -9.09 -1.00
C LEU A 83 -5.90 -9.33 -2.27
N CYS A 84 -5.98 -8.34 -3.16
CA CYS A 84 -6.91 -8.35 -4.30
C CYS A 84 -6.25 -8.76 -5.62
N CYS A 85 -4.96 -8.47 -5.82
CA CYS A 85 -4.28 -8.67 -7.10
C CYS A 85 -3.41 -9.93 -7.15
N LEU A 86 -2.93 -10.39 -5.99
CA LEU A 86 -2.09 -11.59 -5.90
C LEU A 86 -2.92 -12.85 -5.66
N SER A 87 -2.56 -13.95 -6.30
CA SER A 87 -3.11 -15.26 -5.94
C SER A 87 -2.58 -15.72 -4.58
N LYS A 88 -3.19 -16.75 -3.98
CA LYS A 88 -2.67 -17.35 -2.74
C LYS A 88 -1.23 -17.85 -2.91
N PRO A 89 -0.87 -18.60 -3.97
CA PRO A 89 0.52 -18.99 -4.22
C PRO A 89 1.47 -17.79 -4.29
N ASP A 90 1.13 -16.76 -5.07
CA ASP A 90 2.00 -15.60 -5.26
C ASP A 90 2.27 -14.85 -3.95
N LEU A 91 1.21 -14.60 -3.16
CA LEU A 91 1.36 -13.95 -1.85
C LEU A 91 2.18 -14.82 -0.89
N ARG A 92 1.93 -16.15 -0.87
CA ARG A 92 2.73 -17.07 -0.05
C ARG A 92 4.21 -16.99 -0.41
N ASP A 93 4.56 -16.96 -1.69
CA ASP A 93 5.94 -16.85 -2.14
C ASP A 93 6.60 -15.52 -1.75
N ILE A 94 5.89 -14.39 -1.88
CA ILE A 94 6.43 -13.10 -1.43
C ILE A 94 6.70 -13.12 0.07
N LEU A 95 5.75 -13.56 0.90
CA LEU A 95 5.93 -13.58 2.35
C LEU A 95 7.00 -14.57 2.78
N ARG A 96 7.13 -15.70 2.09
CA ARG A 96 8.20 -16.69 2.30
C ARG A 96 9.57 -16.11 2.00
N LEU A 97 9.74 -15.48 0.83
CA LEU A 97 10.99 -14.82 0.44
C LEU A 97 11.35 -13.67 1.40
N GLN A 98 10.36 -12.97 1.93
CA GLN A 98 10.56 -11.85 2.84
C GLN A 98 10.88 -12.28 4.28
N SER A 99 10.21 -13.34 4.78
CA SER A 99 10.43 -13.88 6.12
C SER A 99 11.63 -14.82 6.23
N GLY A 100 12.01 -15.46 5.12
CA GLY A 100 12.94 -16.59 5.13
C GLY A 100 12.33 -17.89 5.68
N THR A 101 11.01 -17.94 5.86
CA THR A 101 10.30 -19.09 6.49
C THR A 101 9.13 -19.58 5.63
N GLU A 102 9.05 -20.90 5.45
CA GLU A 102 8.07 -21.57 4.56
C GLU A 102 6.61 -21.53 5.08
N ASP A 103 6.44 -21.39 6.39
CA ASP A 103 5.15 -21.45 7.08
C ASP A 103 4.60 -20.07 7.46
N PHE A 104 5.32 -18.98 7.17
CA PHE A 104 4.92 -17.64 7.59
C PHE A 104 3.53 -17.24 7.12
N TYR A 105 3.18 -17.56 5.87
CA TYR A 105 1.85 -17.31 5.31
C TYR A 105 0.74 -17.98 6.14
N ASP A 106 0.98 -19.21 6.61
CA ASP A 106 0.01 -19.96 7.39
C ASP A 106 -0.05 -19.41 8.83
N ARG A 107 1.10 -19.02 9.39
CA ARG A 107 1.20 -18.37 10.72
C ARG A 107 0.47 -17.04 10.82
N VAL A 108 0.46 -16.23 9.76
CA VAL A 108 -0.35 -14.99 9.72
C VAL A 108 -1.84 -15.25 9.44
N GLY A 109 -2.30 -16.51 9.32
CA GLY A 109 -3.69 -16.81 8.97
C GLY A 109 -4.03 -16.54 7.49
N GLY A 110 -3.02 -16.57 6.63
CA GLY A 110 -3.14 -16.29 5.19
C GLY A 110 -3.69 -14.90 4.89
N LYS A 111 -4.49 -14.77 3.83
CA LYS A 111 -5.13 -13.49 3.49
C LYS A 111 -6.04 -12.98 4.61
N ALA A 112 -6.75 -13.89 5.29
CA ALA A 112 -7.74 -13.53 6.30
C ALA A 112 -7.11 -12.78 7.49
N GLY A 113 -5.89 -13.16 7.92
CA GLY A 113 -5.23 -12.44 9.01
C GLY A 113 -4.62 -11.09 8.61
N ILE A 114 -4.47 -10.79 7.31
CA ILE A 114 -4.01 -9.48 6.81
C ILE A 114 -5.19 -8.51 6.61
N VAL A 115 -6.42 -8.99 6.37
CA VAL A 115 -7.64 -8.17 6.18
C VAL A 115 -7.89 -7.14 7.29
N PRO A 116 -7.64 -7.42 8.59
CA PRO A 116 -7.77 -6.41 9.65
C PRO A 116 -6.92 -5.17 9.42
N LEU A 117 -5.72 -5.32 8.86
CA LEU A 117 -4.86 -4.18 8.54
C LEU A 117 -5.48 -3.31 7.44
N LEU A 118 -6.05 -3.93 6.40
CA LEU A 118 -6.77 -3.21 5.34
C LEU A 118 -7.94 -2.39 5.91
N SER A 119 -8.70 -3.02 6.81
CA SER A 119 -9.87 -2.40 7.46
C SER A 119 -9.46 -1.23 8.34
N SER A 120 -8.39 -1.39 9.13
CA SER A 120 -7.81 -0.33 9.96
C SER A 120 -7.38 0.88 9.14
N CYS A 121 -6.70 0.65 8.00
CA CYS A 121 -6.32 1.74 7.11
C CYS A 121 -7.56 2.45 6.54
N GLY A 122 -8.57 1.69 6.08
CA GLY A 122 -9.82 2.25 5.56
C GLY A 122 -10.56 3.09 6.61
N ASP A 123 -10.67 2.60 7.85
CA ASP A 123 -11.29 3.32 8.95
C ASP A 123 -10.55 4.61 9.30
N ARG A 124 -9.23 4.57 9.32
CA ARG A 124 -8.41 5.76 9.53
C ARG A 124 -8.65 6.81 8.45
N LEU A 125 -8.56 6.42 7.18
CA LEU A 125 -8.71 7.33 6.05
C LEU A 125 -10.13 7.93 6.01
N ARG A 126 -11.14 7.12 6.33
CA ARG A 126 -12.52 7.59 6.49
C ARG A 126 -12.65 8.63 7.60
N ARG A 127 -12.09 8.39 8.79
CA ARG A 127 -12.11 9.38 9.88
C ARG A 127 -11.44 10.69 9.48
N LEU A 128 -10.31 10.63 8.77
CA LEU A 128 -9.64 11.82 8.24
C LEU A 128 -10.50 12.59 7.23
N ALA A 129 -11.32 11.90 6.42
CA ALA A 129 -12.21 12.52 5.46
C ALA A 129 -13.49 13.11 6.10
N GLU A 130 -13.93 12.54 7.22
CA GLU A 130 -15.12 12.97 7.96
C GLU A 130 -14.83 14.05 9.02
N ASP A 131 -13.58 14.14 9.51
CA ASP A 131 -13.18 15.10 10.55
C ASP A 131 -13.26 16.56 10.03
N PRO A 132 -14.10 17.43 10.67
CA PRO A 132 -14.27 18.81 10.25
C PRO A 132 -13.00 19.67 10.33
N ASN A 133 -12.02 19.26 11.14
CA ASN A 133 -10.76 19.98 11.36
C ASN A 133 -9.58 19.38 10.58
N SER A 134 -9.81 18.29 9.85
CA SER A 134 -8.79 17.64 9.03
C SER A 134 -8.59 18.41 7.73
N THR A 135 -7.34 18.60 7.31
CA THR A 135 -7.00 19.11 5.98
C THR A 135 -7.43 18.16 4.86
N TYR A 136 -7.81 16.92 5.20
CA TYR A 136 -8.31 15.91 4.28
C TYR A 136 -9.85 15.80 4.28
N ARG A 137 -10.55 16.70 4.97
CA ARG A 137 -12.02 16.70 5.05
C ARG A 137 -12.64 16.75 3.65
N GLY A 138 -13.60 15.87 3.38
CA GLY A 138 -14.31 15.82 2.10
C GLY A 138 -13.46 15.35 0.91
N HIS A 139 -12.18 15.02 1.11
CA HIS A 139 -11.39 14.38 0.07
C HIS A 139 -11.86 12.94 -0.10
N SER A 140 -12.46 12.65 -1.25
CA SER A 140 -12.45 11.28 -1.77
C SER A 140 -11.00 10.96 -2.11
N LEU A 141 -10.44 9.91 -1.49
CA LEU A 141 -9.13 9.36 -1.86
C LEU A 141 -9.00 9.35 -3.40
N PRO A 142 -7.82 9.71 -3.95
CA PRO A 142 -7.69 9.96 -5.37
C PRO A 142 -8.20 8.76 -6.19
N PRO A 143 -8.93 9.00 -7.30
CA PRO A 143 -9.50 7.93 -8.10
C PRO A 143 -8.39 7.03 -8.66
N LYS A 144 -8.32 5.79 -8.17
CA LYS A 144 -7.54 4.64 -8.71
C LYS A 144 -6.26 5.06 -9.45
N THR A 145 -5.32 5.65 -8.72
CA THR A 145 -3.95 5.85 -9.18
C THR A 145 -3.11 4.72 -8.62
N PRO A 146 -2.67 3.74 -9.41
CA PRO A 146 -2.08 2.57 -8.79
C PRO A 146 -0.70 2.86 -8.18
N LEU A 147 -0.50 2.51 -6.89
CA LEU A 147 0.73 2.69 -6.07
C LEU A 147 1.58 3.84 -6.57
N GLY A 148 1.22 5.03 -6.10
CA GLY A 148 2.17 6.11 -6.20
C GLY A 148 2.29 6.74 -7.59
N TYR A 149 1.17 6.91 -8.29
CA TYR A 149 1.02 8.18 -9.03
C TYR A 149 0.91 9.40 -8.09
N PHE A 150 1.21 9.24 -6.80
CA PHE A 150 1.72 10.32 -5.97
C PHE A 150 3.02 10.95 -6.50
N GLY A 151 3.78 10.26 -7.37
CA GLY A 151 4.88 10.91 -8.09
C GLY A 151 4.42 12.06 -9.02
N ILE A 152 3.12 12.20 -9.29
CA ILE A 152 2.52 13.35 -9.97
C ILE A 152 1.77 14.27 -8.99
N PHE A 153 1.48 13.82 -7.75
CA PHE A 153 0.90 14.67 -6.71
C PHE A 153 1.94 15.39 -5.83
N ASP A 154 3.23 15.05 -5.89
CA ASP A 154 4.28 15.92 -5.34
C ASP A 154 4.21 17.33 -5.99
N HIS A 155 3.58 17.47 -7.18
CA HIS A 155 3.32 18.77 -7.84
C HIS A 155 1.90 19.35 -7.67
N TRP A 156 0.97 18.73 -6.93
CA TRP A 156 -0.44 19.21 -6.90
C TRP A 156 -0.90 19.90 -5.62
N GLN A 157 -0.12 19.90 -4.52
CA GLN A 157 -0.47 20.69 -3.33
C GLN A 157 0.48 21.84 -2.99
N GLU A 158 1.75 21.80 -3.39
CA GLU A 158 2.66 22.96 -3.23
C GLU A 158 2.55 23.91 -4.45
N GLU A 159 2.70 23.42 -5.68
CA GLU A 159 2.69 24.31 -6.87
C GLU A 159 1.29 24.83 -7.29
N TYR A 160 0.20 24.13 -6.93
CA TYR A 160 -1.15 24.57 -7.27
C TYR A 160 -1.73 25.57 -6.26
N MET A 161 -1.19 25.64 -5.03
CA MET A 161 -1.58 26.64 -4.03
C MET A 161 -0.69 27.88 -4.08
N GLU A 162 0.58 27.76 -4.48
CA GLU A 162 1.45 28.92 -4.72
C GLU A 162 1.09 29.74 -5.98
N GLN A 163 0.18 29.26 -6.83
CA GLN A 163 -0.32 30.03 -8.00
C GLN A 163 -1.60 30.82 -7.72
N PHE A 164 -2.15 30.73 -6.50
CA PHE A 164 -3.34 31.47 -6.07
C PHE A 164 -3.10 32.35 -4.82
N ASP A 165 -1.84 32.52 -4.40
CA ASP A 165 -1.39 33.55 -3.44
C ASP A 165 -0.57 34.64 -4.15
#